data_AF-A0A6B0Z4E5-F1
#
_entry.id   AF-A0A6B0Z4E5-F1
#
_cell.length_a   1.000
_cell.length_b   1.000
_cell.length_c   1.000
_cell.angle_alpha   90.00
_cell.angle_beta   90.00
_cell.angle_gamma   90.00
#
_symmetry.space_group_name_H-M   'P 1'
#
loop_
_entity.id
_entity.type
_entity.pdbx_description
1 polymer ?
#
loop_
_entity_poly.entity_id
_entity_poly.type
_entity_poly.pdbx_seq_one_letter_code
_entity_poly.pdbx_strand_id
1 'polypeptide(L)'
;MIYTKWGFRELFEKQVVEFVQPDICHAGGILELKKLAAMAETYYLGFCPHNPYGPINTLAALHVDAASPNFLVQEGGHADWYRHVVKGDFPFQKDGYFDLPTGVGLGIELDEGALIKNPAGPSPHTEGYLHNAQFPSRQQNHWI
;
A
#
# COMPACT_ATOMS: atom_id res chain seq x y z
N MET A 1 -3.68 4.45 13.86
CA MET A 1 -3.43 3.38 12.87
C MET A 1 -3.64 2.04 13.53
N ILE A 2 -4.28 1.09 12.86
CA ILE A 2 -4.48 -0.28 13.34
C ILE A 2 -3.54 -1.16 12.54
N TYR A 3 -2.71 -1.95 13.23
CA TYR A 3 -1.62 -2.68 12.59
C TYR A 3 -1.89 -4.16 12.45
N THR A 4 -2.59 -4.77 13.40
CA THR A 4 -2.71 -6.23 13.45
C THR A 4 -4.15 -6.65 13.29
N LYS A 5 -4.36 -7.87 12.75
CA LYS A 5 -5.70 -8.47 12.63
C LYS A 5 -6.47 -8.47 13.96
N TRP A 6 -5.79 -8.60 15.11
CA TRP A 6 -6.47 -8.53 16.41
C TRP A 6 -7.07 -7.16 16.70
N GLY A 7 -6.41 -6.07 16.30
CA GLY A 7 -6.99 -4.73 16.41
C GLY A 7 -8.15 -4.52 15.44
N PHE A 8 -8.05 -5.07 14.23
CA PHE A 8 -9.14 -5.01 13.26
C PHE A 8 -10.36 -5.84 13.68
N ARG A 9 -10.15 -7.00 14.32
CA ARG A 9 -11.24 -7.86 14.82
C ARG A 9 -12.22 -7.09 15.69
N GLU A 10 -11.75 -6.21 16.57
CA GLU A 10 -12.64 -5.40 17.42
C GLU A 10 -13.57 -4.49 16.60
N LEU A 11 -13.07 -3.91 15.50
CA LEU A 11 -13.92 -3.11 14.61
C LEU A 11 -14.93 -3.99 13.87
N PHE A 12 -14.53 -5.20 13.49
CA PHE A 12 -15.37 -6.12 12.74
C PHE A 12 -16.52 -6.62 13.62
N GLU A 13 -16.22 -7.05 14.85
CA GLU A 13 -17.20 -7.50 15.82
C GLU A 13 -18.18 -6.39 16.22
N LYS A 14 -17.70 -5.13 16.26
CA LYS A 14 -18.55 -3.96 16.57
C LYS A 14 -19.36 -3.45 15.37
N GLN A 15 -19.04 -3.87 14.14
CA GLN A 15 -19.71 -3.43 12.91
C GLN A 15 -19.77 -1.89 12.79
N VAL A 16 -18.68 -1.21 13.14
CA VAL A 16 -18.58 0.27 13.16
C VAL A 16 -17.88 0.85 11.92
N VAL A 17 -17.51 0.00 10.97
CA VAL A 17 -16.87 0.38 9.71
C VAL A 17 -17.50 -0.42 8.58
N GLU A 18 -17.53 0.15 7.38
CA GLU A 18 -17.96 -0.55 6.15
C GLU A 18 -16.74 -1.06 5.35
N PHE A 19 -15.63 -0.33 5.43
CA PHE A 19 -14.41 -0.60 4.68
C PHE A 19 -13.19 -0.60 5.59
N VAL A 20 -12.23 -1.46 5.28
CA VAL A 20 -10.96 -1.57 6.01
C VAL A 20 -9.80 -1.16 5.12
N GLN A 21 -8.87 -0.39 5.67
CA GLN A 21 -7.70 0.11 4.94
C GLN A 21 -6.39 -0.28 5.62
N PRO A 22 -6.10 -1.58 5.79
CA PRO A 22 -4.81 -2.02 6.28
C PRO A 22 -3.71 -1.71 5.28
N ASP A 23 -2.51 -1.47 5.79
CA ASP A 23 -1.33 -1.21 4.99
C ASP A 23 -0.41 -2.43 4.97
N ILE A 24 0.08 -2.85 3.81
CA ILE A 24 0.87 -4.09 3.69
C ILE A 24 2.21 -4.03 4.43
N CYS A 25 2.88 -2.87 4.44
CA CYS A 25 4.14 -2.67 5.14
C CYS A 25 3.96 -2.69 6.66
N HIS A 26 2.77 -2.32 7.15
CA HIS A 26 2.49 -2.24 8.59
C HIS A 26 1.72 -3.45 9.13
N ALA A 27 0.96 -4.14 8.28
CA ALA A 27 0.11 -5.27 8.67
C ALA A 27 0.88 -6.58 8.84
N GLY A 28 2.18 -6.60 8.53
CA GLY A 28 3.02 -7.80 8.58
C GLY A 28 3.19 -8.48 7.22
N GLY A 29 3.01 -7.75 6.11
CA GLY A 29 3.29 -8.23 4.75
C GLY A 29 2.11 -8.94 4.09
N ILE A 30 2.38 -9.54 2.92
CA ILE A 30 1.41 -10.14 2.01
C ILE A 30 0.49 -11.14 2.72
N LEU A 31 1.06 -12.06 3.48
CA LEU A 31 0.29 -13.14 4.12
C LEU A 31 -0.68 -12.61 5.19
N GLU A 32 -0.21 -11.71 6.05
CA GLU A 32 -1.05 -11.15 7.10
C GLU A 32 -2.12 -10.22 6.54
N LEU A 33 -1.78 -9.44 5.51
CA LEU A 33 -2.77 -8.64 4.79
C LEU A 33 -3.85 -9.53 4.16
N LYS A 34 -3.47 -10.64 3.52
CA LYS A 34 -4.42 -11.57 2.92
C LYS A 34 -5.33 -12.25 3.95
N LYS A 35 -4.80 -12.62 5.12
CA LYS A 35 -5.61 -13.13 6.24
C LYS A 35 -6.60 -12.09 6.74
N LEU A 36 -6.18 -10.83 6.81
CA LEU A 36 -7.05 -9.74 7.23
C LEU A 36 -8.17 -9.50 6.20
N ALA A 37 -7.85 -9.48 4.90
CA ALA A 37 -8.86 -9.39 3.83
C ALA A 37 -9.90 -10.51 3.95
N ALA A 38 -9.45 -11.77 4.10
CA ALA A 38 -10.33 -12.91 4.30
C ALA A 38 -11.15 -12.83 5.60
N MET A 39 -10.57 -12.30 6.68
CA MET A 39 -11.29 -12.07 7.93
C MET A 39 -12.33 -10.96 7.77
N ALA A 40 -12.05 -9.89 7.02
CA ALA A 40 -13.01 -8.82 6.74
C ALA A 40 -14.17 -9.34 5.86
N GLU A 41 -13.88 -10.22 4.92
CA GLU A 41 -14.87 -10.87 4.04
C GLU A 41 -15.96 -11.60 4.84
N THR A 42 -15.61 -12.28 5.94
CA THR A 42 -16.62 -12.98 6.78
C THR A 42 -17.59 -12.05 7.50
N TYR A 43 -17.28 -10.75 7.57
CA TYR A 43 -18.12 -9.71 8.14
C TYR A 43 -18.73 -8.80 7.07
N TYR A 44 -18.67 -9.18 5.78
CA TYR A 44 -19.15 -8.40 4.64
C TYR A 44 -18.50 -7.02 4.49
N LEU A 45 -17.29 -6.84 5.04
CA LEU A 45 -16.57 -5.59 4.95
C LEU A 45 -15.76 -5.52 3.65
N GLY A 46 -15.77 -4.35 3.02
CA GLY A 46 -14.93 -4.08 1.86
C GLY A 46 -13.46 -3.86 2.24
N PHE A 47 -12.55 -4.28 1.37
CA PHE A 47 -11.11 -4.21 1.57
C PHE A 47 -10.48 -3.23 0.58
N CYS A 48 -9.81 -2.19 1.10
CA CYS A 48 -9.20 -1.13 0.31
C CYS A 48 -7.80 -0.80 0.88
N PRO A 49 -6.74 -1.54 0.50
CA PRO A 49 -5.42 -1.34 1.08
C PRO A 49 -4.91 0.09 0.96
N HIS A 50 -4.26 0.52 2.02
CA HIS A 50 -3.50 1.76 2.00
C HIS A 50 -2.15 1.53 1.29
N ASN A 51 -1.75 2.45 0.41
CA ASN A 51 -0.67 2.23 -0.55
C ASN A 51 0.26 3.45 -0.84
N PRO A 52 0.91 4.07 0.16
CA PRO A 52 1.75 5.26 -0.08
C PRO A 52 3.27 4.99 -0.14
N TYR A 53 3.74 3.76 0.08
CA TYR A 53 5.13 3.54 0.51
C TYR A 53 6.16 3.27 -0.59
N GLY A 54 5.74 2.99 -1.83
CA GLY A 54 6.68 2.74 -2.93
C GLY A 54 6.19 1.70 -3.92
N PRO A 55 6.97 1.43 -4.98
CA PRO A 55 6.57 0.50 -6.04
C PRO A 55 6.35 -0.92 -5.50
N ILE A 56 7.23 -1.41 -4.63
CA ILE A 56 7.11 -2.76 -4.04
C ILE A 56 5.85 -2.90 -3.18
N ASN A 57 5.49 -1.85 -2.44
CA ASN A 57 4.25 -1.79 -1.66
C ASN A 57 3.03 -1.94 -2.58
N THR A 58 3.01 -1.18 -3.68
CA THR A 58 1.93 -1.23 -4.68
C THR A 58 1.78 -2.61 -5.30
N LEU A 59 2.86 -3.21 -5.78
CA LEU A 59 2.78 -4.50 -6.47
C LEU A 59 2.32 -5.60 -5.52
N ALA A 60 2.86 -5.61 -4.30
CA ALA A 60 2.46 -6.57 -3.29
C ALA A 60 0.97 -6.41 -2.92
N ALA A 61 0.48 -5.17 -2.85
CA ALA A 61 -0.93 -4.90 -2.60
C ALA A 61 -1.81 -5.32 -3.80
N LEU A 62 -1.44 -5.02 -5.05
CA LEU A 62 -2.17 -5.45 -6.26
C LEU A 62 -2.37 -6.98 -6.33
N HIS A 63 -1.36 -7.76 -5.95
CA HIS A 63 -1.49 -9.23 -5.88
C HIS A 63 -2.49 -9.68 -4.80
N VAL A 64 -2.52 -8.99 -3.65
CA VAL A 64 -3.50 -9.30 -2.59
C VAL A 64 -4.90 -8.86 -2.99
N ASP A 65 -5.03 -7.71 -3.67
CA ASP A 65 -6.29 -7.18 -4.18
C ASP A 65 -6.93 -8.16 -5.16
N ALA A 66 -6.17 -8.57 -6.19
CA ALA A 66 -6.62 -9.52 -7.20
C ALA A 66 -7.06 -10.86 -6.62
N ALA A 67 -6.45 -11.27 -5.51
CA ALA A 67 -6.76 -12.52 -4.84
C ALA A 67 -7.92 -12.40 -3.83
N SER A 68 -8.45 -11.21 -3.55
CA SER A 68 -9.42 -10.95 -2.47
C SER A 68 -10.83 -10.61 -3.00
N PRO A 69 -11.84 -11.47 -2.78
CA PRO A 69 -13.19 -11.25 -3.33
C PRO A 69 -13.88 -9.98 -2.85
N ASN A 70 -13.54 -9.49 -1.65
CA ASN A 70 -14.07 -8.27 -1.07
C ASN A 70 -13.23 -7.02 -1.36
N PHE A 71 -12.25 -7.10 -2.25
CA PHE A 71 -11.50 -5.92 -2.71
C PHE A 71 -12.42 -4.92 -3.44
N LEU A 72 -12.27 -3.64 -3.13
CA LEU A 72 -13.09 -2.58 -3.75
C LEU A 72 -12.27 -1.61 -4.60
N VAL A 73 -11.17 -1.08 -4.06
CA VAL A 73 -10.37 -0.06 -4.72
C VAL A 73 -8.95 -0.06 -4.18
N GLN A 74 -7.98 0.19 -5.05
CA GLN A 74 -6.58 0.36 -4.71
C GLN A 74 -6.23 1.85 -4.76
N GLU A 75 -5.55 2.35 -3.73
CA GLU A 75 -5.03 3.71 -3.71
C GLU A 75 -3.98 3.89 -4.83
N GLY A 76 -4.23 4.90 -5.67
CA GLY A 76 -3.43 5.23 -6.86
C GLY A 76 -2.66 6.54 -6.72
N GLY A 77 -2.39 7.20 -7.86
CA GLY A 77 -1.66 8.48 -7.88
C GLY A 77 -0.16 8.34 -7.55
N HIS A 78 0.45 7.25 -8.00
CA HIS A 78 1.85 6.95 -7.70
C HIS A 78 2.80 7.96 -8.34
N ALA A 79 3.91 8.22 -7.65
CA ALA A 79 4.91 9.14 -8.14
C ALA A 79 5.65 8.55 -9.34
N ASP A 80 6.00 9.43 -10.28
CA ASP A 80 6.65 9.06 -11.55
C ASP A 80 7.99 8.29 -11.35
N TRP A 81 8.65 8.49 -10.20
CA TRP A 81 9.91 7.83 -9.86
C TRP A 81 9.79 6.34 -9.53
N TYR A 82 8.59 5.81 -9.27
CA TYR A 82 8.40 4.40 -8.90
C TYR A 82 8.98 3.45 -9.96
N ARG A 83 8.79 3.77 -11.24
CA ARG A 83 9.32 2.98 -12.37
C ARG A 83 10.84 3.10 -12.55
N HIS A 84 11.46 4.14 -11.98
CA HIS A 84 12.89 4.40 -12.15
C HIS A 84 13.77 3.64 -11.15
N VAL A 85 13.16 3.00 -10.13
CA VAL A 85 13.86 2.21 -9.12
C VAL A 85 13.55 0.71 -9.20
N VAL A 86 12.93 0.27 -10.30
CA VAL A 86 12.54 -1.12 -10.53
C VAL A 86 12.89 -1.55 -11.96
N LYS A 87 13.03 -2.85 -12.17
CA LYS A 87 13.27 -3.49 -13.46
C LYS A 87 12.07 -4.34 -13.83
N GLY A 88 11.48 -4.06 -14.99
CA GLY A 88 10.27 -4.72 -15.47
C GLY A 88 9.20 -3.71 -15.87
N ASP A 89 8.02 -4.21 -16.21
CA ASP A 89 6.89 -3.37 -16.61
C ASP A 89 6.05 -3.03 -15.37
N PHE A 90 6.32 -1.86 -14.77
CA PHE A 90 5.55 -1.37 -13.64
C PHE A 90 4.16 -0.92 -14.13
N PRO A 91 3.05 -1.41 -13.54
CA PRO A 91 1.72 -1.13 -14.05
C PRO A 91 1.37 0.36 -13.93
N PHE A 92 0.78 0.91 -15.00
CA PHE A 92 0.31 2.29 -15.03
C PHE A 92 -1.19 2.35 -14.72
N GLN A 93 -1.59 3.41 -14.02
CA GLN A 93 -3.01 3.69 -13.90
C GLN A 93 -3.55 4.18 -15.24
N LYS A 94 -4.41 3.39 -15.88
CA LYS A 94 -5.06 3.72 -17.15
C LYS A 94 -6.57 3.58 -16.97
N ASP A 95 -7.29 4.62 -17.37
CA ASP A 95 -8.76 4.68 -17.27
C ASP A 95 -9.31 4.37 -15.87
N GLY A 96 -8.53 4.69 -14.83
CA GLY A 96 -8.87 4.46 -13.42
C GLY A 96 -8.38 3.12 -12.85
N TYR A 97 -7.78 2.24 -13.65
CA TYR A 97 -7.38 0.87 -13.25
C TYR A 97 -5.88 0.65 -13.36
N PHE A 98 -5.35 -0.29 -12.57
CA PHE A 98 -4.02 -0.86 -12.75
C PHE A 98 -4.13 -2.23 -13.41
N ASP A 99 -3.23 -2.52 -14.35
CA ASP A 99 -3.03 -3.88 -14.81
C ASP A 99 -2.31 -4.71 -13.75
N LEU A 100 -2.57 -6.02 -13.74
CA LEU A 100 -1.86 -6.95 -12.86
C LEU A 100 -0.51 -7.34 -13.46
N PRO A 101 0.59 -7.29 -12.68
CA PRO A 101 1.89 -7.77 -13.14
C PRO A 101 1.83 -9.26 -13.52
N THR A 102 2.30 -9.61 -14.72
CA THR A 102 2.25 -10.98 -15.25
C THR A 102 3.57 -11.75 -15.09
N GLY A 103 4.63 -11.09 -14.63
CA GLY A 103 5.92 -11.72 -14.38
C GLY A 103 5.91 -12.64 -13.15
N VAL A 104 6.99 -13.40 -12.95
CA VAL A 104 7.15 -14.29 -11.79
C VAL A 104 7.26 -13.47 -10.49
N GLY A 105 6.70 -14.01 -9.40
CA GLY A 105 6.77 -13.36 -8.09
C GLY A 105 5.90 -12.10 -8.04
N LEU A 106 6.50 -10.95 -7.66
CA LEU A 106 5.79 -9.67 -7.71
C LEU A 106 5.64 -9.11 -9.13
N GLY A 107 6.26 -9.76 -10.13
CA GLY A 107 6.20 -9.37 -11.53
C GLY A 107 7.33 -8.45 -12.00
N ILE A 108 8.08 -7.87 -11.07
CA ILE A 108 9.25 -7.03 -11.34
C ILE A 108 10.33 -7.22 -10.27
N GLU A 109 11.52 -6.70 -10.55
CA GLU A 109 12.66 -6.68 -9.62
C GLU A 109 12.99 -5.25 -9.18
N LEU A 110 13.69 -5.10 -8.05
CA LEU A 110 14.21 -3.81 -7.61
C LEU A 110 15.48 -3.46 -8.37
N ASP A 111 15.65 -2.20 -8.79
CA ASP A 111 16.89 -1.74 -9.39
C ASP A 111 17.87 -1.24 -8.32
N GLU A 112 18.67 -2.17 -7.77
CA GLU A 112 19.70 -1.84 -6.78
C GLU A 112 20.68 -0.77 -7.27
N GLY A 113 20.99 -0.74 -8.57
CA GLY A 113 21.90 0.26 -9.14
C GLY A 113 21.30 1.66 -9.11
N ALA A 114 19.98 1.78 -9.37
CA ALA A 114 19.25 3.03 -9.21
C ALA A 114 19.21 3.46 -7.73
N LEU A 115 18.99 2.52 -6.80
CA LEU A 115 18.96 2.83 -5.36
C LEU A 115 20.32 3.27 -4.82
N ILE A 116 21.42 2.64 -5.22
CA ILE A 116 22.77 3.04 -4.80
C ILE A 116 23.10 4.47 -5.26
N LYS A 117 22.64 4.86 -6.47
CA LYS A 117 22.80 6.22 -6.99
C LYS A 117 21.93 7.26 -6.29
N ASN A 118 20.85 6.82 -5.65
CA ASN A 118 19.88 7.65 -4.94
C ASN A 118 19.79 7.22 -3.47
N PRO A 119 20.88 7.36 -2.69
CA PRO A 119 20.88 6.96 -1.29
C PRO A 119 19.86 7.79 -0.50
N ALA A 120 19.36 7.21 0.60
CA ALA A 120 18.49 7.94 1.52
C ALA A 120 19.20 9.21 2.01
N GLY A 121 18.66 10.36 1.63
CA GLY A 121 19.10 11.66 2.12
C GLY A 121 18.39 12.05 3.41
N PRO A 122 18.88 13.05 4.16
CA PRO A 122 18.09 13.70 5.19
C PRO A 122 16.82 14.27 4.54
N SER A 123 15.65 13.75 4.90
CA SER A 123 14.38 14.33 4.45
C SER A 123 14.21 15.69 5.14
N PRO A 124 14.13 16.81 4.41
CA PRO A 124 13.84 18.12 5.00
C PRO A 124 12.40 18.22 5.55
N HIS A 125 11.61 17.15 5.43
CA HIS A 125 10.18 17.10 5.75
C HIS A 125 9.81 15.89 6.63
N THR A 126 10.70 15.42 7.51
CA THR A 126 10.29 14.51 8.59
C THR A 126 9.22 15.12 9.50
N GLU A 127 9.08 16.44 9.46
CA GLU A 127 7.87 17.14 9.85
C GLU A 127 6.92 17.07 8.65
N GLY A 128 5.97 16.12 8.71
CA GLY A 128 4.99 15.87 7.64
C GLY A 128 4.26 17.14 7.17
N TYR A 129 3.45 17.01 6.12
CA TYR A 129 2.66 18.03 5.39
C TYR A 129 1.97 19.17 6.16
N LEU A 130 1.97 19.15 7.48
CA LEU A 130 1.19 19.94 8.39
C LEU A 130 2.08 20.68 9.41
N HIS A 131 3.24 21.18 8.99
CA HIS A 131 4.03 22.11 9.81
C HIS A 131 3.18 23.29 10.33
N ASN A 132 2.11 23.64 9.58
CA ASN A 132 1.14 24.68 9.94
C ASN A 132 -0.33 24.21 10.05
N ALA A 133 -0.63 22.92 10.20
CA ALA A 133 -2.01 22.50 10.42
C ALA A 133 -2.30 22.16 11.88
N GLN A 134 -3.52 22.42 12.32
CA GLN A 134 -3.96 22.18 13.71
C GLN A 134 -3.80 20.71 14.17
N PHE A 135 -3.69 19.74 13.25
CA PHE A 135 -3.61 18.31 13.57
C PHE A 135 -2.65 17.54 12.63
N PRO A 136 -1.34 17.50 12.91
CA PRO A 136 -0.37 16.86 12.03
C PRO A 136 -0.50 15.32 12.01
N SER A 137 -0.62 14.73 10.81
CA SER A 137 -0.55 13.28 10.57
C SER A 137 0.90 12.86 10.25
N ARG A 138 1.31 11.68 10.73
CA ARG A 138 2.69 11.16 10.60
C ARG A 138 2.92 10.33 9.32
N GLN A 139 2.02 10.41 8.36
CA GLN A 139 2.16 9.69 7.09
C GLN A 139 2.61 10.70 6.04
N GLN A 140 3.90 10.71 5.69
CA GLN A 140 4.41 10.72 4.31
C GLN A 140 5.90 11.15 4.22
N ASN A 141 6.60 10.59 3.23
CA ASN A 141 7.97 10.93 2.84
C ASN A 141 7.91 11.59 1.45
N HIS A 142 8.33 12.85 1.34
CA HIS A 142 8.63 13.48 0.06
C HIS A 142 10.11 13.33 -0.27
N TRP A 143 10.41 13.00 -1.52
CA TRP A 143 11.77 12.98 -2.07
C TRP A 143 11.86 13.96 -3.22
N ILE A 144 12.91 14.80 -3.19
CA ILE A 144 13.27 15.84 -4.19
C ILE A 144 13.93 15.19 -5.39
#